data_AF-A0A7Y3FSM0-F1
#
_entry.id   AF-A0A7Y3FSM0-F1
#
_cell.length_a   1.000
_cell.length_b   1.000
_cell.length_c   1.000
_cell.angle_alpha   90.00
_cell.angle_beta   90.00
_cell.angle_gamma   90.00
#
_symmetry.space_group_name_H-M   'P 1'
#
loop_
_entity.id
_entity.type
_entity.pdbx_description
1 polymer ?
#
loop_
_entity_poly.entity_id
_entity_poly.type
_entity_poly.pdbx_seq_one_letter_code
_entity_poly.pdbx_strand_id
1 'polypeptide(L)'
;DLGFFSETDIDNAYELLKNPLFQNALKSVKSIKSTYLIFIDNFIALTNTNKALIQDYYPTVKLLYSDIGIVGDATQYKDWKTNIPLTLKNESEAIWEGYLTLTDGLVKFREGENWKFNWGGNTFPKGNTYFNGDNIEVKRGNYHIILNLNNKTYQFVKQK
;
A
#
# COMPACT_ATOMS: atom_id res chain seq x y z
N ASP A 1 -6.82 -22.91 6.91
CA ASP A 1 -6.99 -23.91 5.84
C ASP A 1 -6.77 -23.35 4.46
N LEU A 2 -5.52 -23.37 4.01
CA LEU A 2 -5.24 -23.38 2.57
C LEU A 2 -5.43 -24.83 2.14
N GLY A 3 -6.62 -25.15 1.62
CA GLY A 3 -6.94 -26.51 1.18
C GLY A 3 -5.94 -26.97 0.12
N PHE A 4 -5.16 -27.99 0.44
CA PHE A 4 -4.27 -28.62 -0.53
C PHE A 4 -5.12 -29.47 -1.48
N PHE A 5 -5.10 -29.14 -2.77
CA PHE A 5 -5.68 -29.98 -3.81
C PHE A 5 -4.81 -31.23 -4.01
N SER A 6 -5.43 -32.40 -4.18
CA SER A 6 -4.69 -33.61 -4.53
C SER A 6 -4.19 -33.56 -5.98
N GLU A 7 -3.21 -34.39 -6.33
CA GLU A 7 -2.76 -34.53 -7.73
C GLU A 7 -3.92 -34.89 -8.66
N THR A 8 -4.83 -35.75 -8.19
CA THR A 8 -6.05 -36.12 -8.93
C THR A 8 -6.99 -34.92 -9.15
N ASP A 9 -7.13 -34.02 -8.19
CA ASP A 9 -7.94 -32.79 -8.36
C ASP A 9 -7.33 -31.86 -9.39
N ILE A 10 -6.00 -31.77 -9.41
CA ILE A 10 -5.25 -30.98 -10.40
C ILE A 10 -5.41 -31.56 -11.81
N ASP A 11 -5.28 -32.88 -11.96
CA ASP A 11 -5.47 -33.58 -13.24
C ASP A 11 -6.91 -33.42 -13.78
N ASN A 12 -7.90 -33.56 -12.89
CA ASN A 12 -9.30 -33.33 -13.24
C ASN A 12 -9.55 -31.89 -13.71
N ALA A 13 -8.90 -30.90 -13.08
CA ALA A 13 -8.98 -29.51 -13.52
C ALA A 13 -8.35 -29.31 -14.91
N TYR A 14 -7.23 -29.97 -15.22
CA TYR A 14 -6.61 -29.94 -16.54
C TYR A 14 -7.48 -30.56 -17.63
N GLU A 15 -8.15 -31.68 -17.35
CA GLU A 15 -9.12 -32.25 -18.30
C GLU A 15 -10.33 -31.34 -18.49
N LEU A 16 -10.84 -30.72 -17.42
CA LEU A 16 -11.95 -29.77 -17.51
C LEU A 16 -11.60 -28.55 -18.38
N LEU A 17 -10.35 -28.09 -18.34
CA LEU A 17 -9.85 -27.01 -19.21
C LEU A 17 -9.90 -27.37 -20.70
N LYS A 18 -9.97 -28.65 -21.09
CA LYS A 18 -10.15 -29.06 -22.48
C LYS A 18 -11.61 -29.02 -22.94
N ASN A 19 -12.57 -28.96 -22.00
CA ASN A 19 -14.00 -28.93 -22.33
C ASN A 19 -14.39 -27.58 -22.96
N PRO A 20 -14.96 -27.55 -24.19
CA PRO A 20 -15.30 -26.31 -24.88
C PRO A 20 -16.34 -25.43 -24.15
N LEU A 21 -17.32 -26.04 -23.46
CA LEU A 21 -18.30 -25.30 -22.68
C LEU A 21 -17.64 -24.60 -21.50
N PHE A 22 -16.73 -25.29 -20.81
CA PHE A 22 -15.97 -24.70 -19.70
C PHE A 22 -15.03 -23.58 -20.18
N GLN A 23 -14.32 -23.78 -21.30
CA GLN A 23 -13.51 -22.73 -21.90
C GLN A 23 -14.33 -21.49 -22.28
N ASN A 24 -15.53 -21.67 -22.83
CA ASN A 24 -16.43 -20.57 -23.17
C ASN A 24 -16.91 -19.85 -21.90
N ALA A 25 -17.25 -20.57 -20.83
CA ALA A 25 -17.59 -19.98 -19.54
C ALA A 25 -16.42 -19.12 -18.99
N LEU A 26 -15.19 -19.62 -19.04
CA LEU A 26 -14.00 -18.86 -18.64
C LEU A 26 -13.77 -17.60 -19.48
N LYS A 27 -13.96 -17.69 -20.80
CA LYS A 27 -13.88 -16.54 -21.72
C LYS A 27 -14.94 -15.49 -21.38
N SER A 28 -16.18 -15.90 -21.10
CA SER A 28 -17.26 -14.99 -20.67
C SER A 28 -16.91 -14.28 -19.37
N VAL A 29 -16.42 -15.02 -18.36
CA VAL A 29 -15.95 -14.42 -17.09
C VAL A 29 -14.82 -13.44 -17.33
N LYS A 30 -13.84 -13.79 -18.18
CA LYS A 30 -12.75 -12.87 -18.57
C LYS A 30 -13.30 -11.60 -19.21
N SER A 31 -14.24 -11.72 -20.15
CA SER A 31 -14.87 -10.57 -20.80
C SER A 31 -15.57 -9.66 -19.80
N ILE A 32 -16.35 -10.23 -18.88
CA ILE A 32 -17.03 -9.47 -17.82
C ILE A 32 -16.03 -8.74 -16.92
N LYS A 33 -14.96 -9.42 -16.50
CA LYS A 33 -13.87 -8.80 -15.71
C LYS A 33 -13.23 -7.64 -16.46
N SER A 34 -12.94 -7.80 -17.76
CA SER A 34 -12.40 -6.72 -18.58
C SER A 34 -13.34 -5.51 -18.63
N THR A 35 -14.66 -5.73 -18.75
CA THR A 35 -15.65 -4.65 -18.71
C THR A 35 -15.64 -3.92 -17.37
N TYR A 36 -15.57 -4.63 -16.24
CA TYR A 36 -15.47 -3.99 -14.93
C TYR A 36 -14.19 -3.17 -14.75
N LEU A 37 -13.05 -3.66 -15.26
CA LEU A 37 -11.79 -2.91 -15.22
C LEU A 37 -11.92 -1.57 -15.97
N ILE A 38 -12.52 -1.57 -17.15
CA ILE A 38 -12.80 -0.33 -17.91
C ILE A 38 -13.69 0.63 -17.11
N PHE A 39 -14.74 0.12 -16.45
CA PHE A 39 -15.58 0.97 -15.61
C PHE A 39 -14.80 1.57 -14.43
N ILE A 40 -13.93 0.79 -13.80
CA ILE A 40 -13.06 1.28 -12.72
C ILE A 40 -12.14 2.40 -13.24
N ASP A 41 -11.54 2.23 -14.41
CA ASP A 41 -10.69 3.27 -15.02
C ASP A 41 -11.46 4.57 -15.27
N ASN A 42 -12.70 4.47 -15.75
CA ASN A 42 -13.58 5.63 -15.92
C ASN A 42 -13.91 6.32 -14.59
N PHE A 43 -14.17 5.56 -13.52
CA PHE A 43 -14.41 6.13 -12.19
C PHE A 43 -13.17 6.84 -11.66
N ILE A 44 -11.98 6.25 -11.81
CA ILE A 44 -10.71 6.87 -11.42
C ILE A 44 -10.51 8.19 -12.18
N ALA A 45 -10.74 8.19 -13.50
CA ALA A 45 -10.62 9.40 -14.32
C ALA A 45 -11.59 10.50 -13.83
N LEU A 46 -12.86 10.15 -13.58
CA LEU A 46 -13.85 11.09 -13.03
C LEU A 46 -13.45 11.60 -11.65
N THR A 47 -12.97 10.75 -10.75
CA THR A 47 -12.47 11.16 -9.44
C THR A 47 -11.31 12.14 -9.55
N ASN A 48 -10.36 11.89 -10.46
CA ASN A 48 -9.23 12.79 -10.69
C ASN A 48 -9.68 14.15 -11.24
N THR A 49 -10.62 14.15 -12.20
CA THR A 49 -11.23 15.39 -12.71
C THR A 49 -11.94 16.17 -11.61
N ASN A 50 -12.76 15.49 -10.79
CA ASN A 50 -13.46 16.14 -9.68
C ASN A 50 -12.48 16.69 -8.64
N LYS A 51 -11.40 15.97 -8.34
CA LYS A 51 -10.33 16.45 -7.45
C LYS A 51 -9.69 17.72 -7.98
N ALA A 52 -9.35 17.75 -9.28
CA ALA A 52 -8.77 18.92 -9.92
C ALA A 52 -9.74 20.11 -9.89
N LEU A 53 -11.02 19.91 -10.18
CA LEU A 53 -12.05 20.94 -10.07
C LEU A 53 -12.17 21.48 -8.65
N ILE A 54 -12.22 20.62 -7.63
CA ILE A 54 -12.27 21.05 -6.23
C ILE A 54 -11.06 21.91 -5.89
N GLN A 55 -9.87 21.53 -6.34
CA GLN A 55 -8.64 22.29 -6.11
C GLN A 55 -8.63 23.63 -6.85
N ASP A 56 -9.21 23.71 -8.05
CA ASP A 56 -9.33 24.95 -8.82
C ASP A 56 -10.29 25.95 -8.16
N TYR A 57 -11.48 25.49 -7.75
CA TYR A 57 -12.47 26.34 -7.07
C TYR A 57 -12.10 26.66 -5.62
N TYR A 58 -11.45 25.73 -4.93
CA TYR A 58 -11.10 25.84 -3.51
C TYR A 58 -9.62 25.47 -3.31
N PRO A 59 -8.68 26.34 -3.68
CA PRO A 59 -7.24 26.04 -3.61
C PRO A 59 -6.72 25.85 -2.18
N THR A 60 -7.50 26.24 -1.18
CA THR A 60 -7.20 26.03 0.24
C THR A 60 -7.69 24.68 0.77
N VAL A 61 -8.54 23.96 0.03
CA VAL A 61 -8.98 22.61 0.40
C VAL A 61 -7.83 21.63 0.18
N LYS A 62 -7.34 21.09 1.29
CA LYS A 62 -6.22 20.17 1.34
C LYS A 62 -6.70 18.81 1.81
N LEU A 63 -6.61 17.81 0.95
CA LEU A 63 -6.89 16.42 1.31
C LEU A 63 -5.61 15.80 1.89
N LEU A 64 -5.18 16.36 3.03
CA LEU A 64 -3.94 15.97 3.69
C LEU A 64 -4.24 15.01 4.81
N TYR A 65 -3.52 13.89 4.81
CA TYR A 65 -3.31 13.15 6.04
C TYR A 65 -2.55 14.06 7.02
N SER A 66 -2.83 13.91 8.30
CA SER A 66 -2.18 14.68 9.36
C SER A 66 -1.48 13.71 10.32
N ASP A 67 -0.36 14.12 10.92
CA ASP A 67 0.32 13.26 11.91
C ASP A 67 0.71 11.86 11.36
N ILE A 68 1.24 11.83 10.13
CA ILE A 68 1.83 10.60 9.59
C ILE A 68 3.09 10.29 10.39
N GLY A 69 3.16 9.06 10.91
CA GLY A 69 4.30 8.56 11.66
C GLY A 69 4.68 7.15 11.27
N ILE A 70 5.62 6.61 12.04
CA ILE A 70 6.07 5.21 11.99
C ILE A 70 5.81 4.53 13.33
N VAL A 71 5.33 3.29 13.28
CA VAL A 71 4.97 2.46 14.43
C VAL A 71 5.47 1.03 14.21
N GLY A 72 5.80 0.30 15.27
CA GLY A 72 6.21 -1.10 15.19
C GLY A 72 7.25 -1.50 16.22
N ASP A 73 7.48 -2.81 16.33
CA ASP A 73 8.39 -3.40 17.31
C ASP A 73 9.86 -3.03 17.09
N ALA A 74 10.23 -2.66 15.86
CA ALA A 74 11.58 -2.18 15.53
C ALA A 74 11.84 -0.74 16.02
N THR A 75 10.81 0.00 16.43
CA THR A 75 10.95 1.37 16.95
C THR A 75 11.45 1.38 18.40
N GLN A 76 11.82 2.56 18.92
CA GLN A 76 12.26 2.70 20.32
C GLN A 76 11.22 2.27 21.36
N TYR A 77 9.93 2.34 21.02
CA TYR A 77 8.84 1.95 21.92
C TYR A 77 8.56 0.45 21.92
N LYS A 78 9.01 -0.27 20.88
CA LYS A 78 8.83 -1.72 20.72
C LYS A 78 7.37 -2.17 20.83
N ASP A 79 6.45 -1.35 20.34
CA ASP A 79 5.02 -1.63 20.36
C ASP A 79 4.34 -1.25 19.04
N TRP A 80 3.06 -1.60 18.94
CA TRP A 80 2.19 -1.26 17.81
C TRP A 80 1.17 -0.15 18.15
N LYS A 81 1.42 0.57 19.24
CA LYS A 81 0.52 1.59 19.78
C LYS A 81 1.05 2.99 19.53
N THR A 82 2.31 3.25 19.82
CA THR A 82 2.89 4.61 19.79
C THR A 82 3.32 4.99 18.37
N ASN A 83 2.73 6.07 17.86
CA ASN A 83 3.12 6.65 16.58
C ASN A 83 4.32 7.59 16.78
N ILE A 84 5.41 7.37 16.05
CA ILE A 84 6.54 8.31 16.01
C ILE A 84 6.32 9.24 14.82
N PRO A 85 5.99 10.52 15.06
CA PRO A 85 5.61 11.44 13.97
C PRO A 85 6.77 11.68 12.99
N LEU A 86 6.44 11.67 11.70
CA LEU A 86 7.27 12.19 10.62
C LEU A 86 6.87 13.64 10.34
N THR A 87 7.77 14.39 9.74
CA THR A 87 7.55 15.78 9.32
C THR A 87 7.10 15.83 7.88
N LEU A 88 5.99 16.51 7.58
CA LEU A 88 5.60 16.84 6.21
C LEU A 88 6.64 17.80 5.61
N LYS A 89 7.35 17.38 4.56
CA LYS A 89 8.38 18.15 3.86
C LYS A 89 7.88 18.75 2.55
N ASN A 90 6.99 18.04 1.86
CA ASN A 90 6.37 18.54 0.63
C ASN A 90 4.88 18.22 0.67
N GLU A 91 4.07 19.27 0.73
CA GLU A 91 2.62 19.16 0.81
C GLU A 91 1.99 18.72 -0.52
N SER A 92 2.47 19.25 -1.66
CA SER A 92 1.90 18.92 -2.98
C SER A 92 2.21 17.48 -3.40
N GLU A 93 3.35 16.95 -2.98
CA GLU A 93 3.76 15.56 -3.25
C GLU A 93 3.47 14.60 -2.08
N ALA A 94 2.92 15.10 -0.97
CA ALA A 94 2.68 14.32 0.25
C ALA A 94 3.93 13.54 0.72
N ILE A 95 5.08 14.23 0.81
CA ILE A 95 6.35 13.67 1.28
C ILE A 95 6.52 13.91 2.77
N TRP A 96 6.68 12.82 3.52
CA TRP A 96 6.90 12.80 4.96
C TRP A 96 8.28 12.23 5.26
N GLU A 97 9.01 12.87 6.17
CA GLU A 97 10.37 12.47 6.50
C GLU A 97 10.65 12.47 8.00
N GLY A 98 11.55 11.59 8.44
CA GLY A 98 12.01 11.55 9.82
C GLY A 98 13.36 10.85 9.96
N TYR A 99 13.99 11.05 11.11
CA TYR A 99 15.26 10.41 11.45
C TYR A 99 15.06 9.51 12.66
N LEU A 100 15.25 8.21 12.48
CA LEU A 100 14.99 7.22 13.53
C LEU A 100 16.14 6.21 13.66
N THR A 101 16.39 5.80 14.89
CA THR A 101 17.14 4.58 15.19
C THR A 101 16.14 3.42 15.24
N LEU A 102 16.38 2.39 14.43
CA LEU A 102 15.58 1.17 14.39
C LEU A 102 16.41 -0.02 14.88
N THR A 103 15.72 -1.01 15.42
CA THR A 103 16.23 -2.36 15.69
C THR A 103 15.79 -3.32 14.60
N ASP A 104 16.26 -4.57 14.62
CA ASP A 104 15.71 -5.60 13.73
C ASP A 104 14.26 -5.89 14.12
N GLY A 105 13.34 -5.87 13.16
CA GLY A 105 11.92 -6.09 13.43
C GLY A 105 11.02 -5.57 12.31
N LEU A 106 9.80 -5.20 12.67
CA LEU A 106 8.73 -4.80 11.78
C LEU A 106 8.29 -3.37 12.05
N VAL A 107 7.93 -2.65 10.98
CA VAL A 107 7.33 -1.30 11.06
C VAL A 107 6.18 -1.13 10.07
N LYS A 108 5.35 -0.12 10.33
CA LYS A 108 4.39 0.47 9.38
C LYS A 108 4.38 1.98 9.49
N PHE A 109 3.88 2.61 8.43
CA PHE A 109 3.48 4.01 8.47
C PHE A 109 2.01 4.12 8.87
N ARG A 110 1.64 5.10 9.68
CA ARG A 110 0.27 5.25 10.17
C ARG A 110 -0.10 6.72 10.40
N GLU A 111 -1.36 7.05 10.22
CA GLU A 111 -1.92 8.34 10.63
C GLU A 111 -2.32 8.30 12.12
N GLY A 112 -1.59 9.04 12.95
CA GLY A 112 -1.80 9.09 14.40
C GLY A 112 -1.85 7.70 15.06
N GLU A 113 -2.77 7.54 16.00
CA GLU A 113 -2.92 6.31 16.80
C GLU A 113 -4.06 5.37 16.34
N ASN A 114 -4.57 5.57 15.12
CA ASN A 114 -5.67 4.76 14.57
C ASN A 114 -5.22 3.90 13.38
N TRP A 115 -5.84 2.74 13.21
CA TRP A 115 -5.53 1.81 12.11
C TRP A 115 -6.29 2.11 10.81
N LYS A 116 -7.13 3.15 10.79
CA LYS A 116 -7.95 3.48 9.62
C LYS A 116 -7.09 3.84 8.41
N PHE A 117 -5.99 4.57 8.66
CA PHE A 117 -5.04 4.95 7.62
C PHE A 117 -3.64 4.47 7.99
N ASN A 118 -3.22 3.39 7.35
CA ASN A 118 -1.87 2.84 7.51
C ASN A 118 -1.33 2.35 6.17
N TRP A 119 -0.02 2.36 6.06
CA TRP A 119 0.69 1.91 4.88
C TRP A 119 1.88 1.05 5.25
N GLY A 120 2.16 0.10 4.36
CA GLY A 120 3.26 -0.82 4.53
C GLY A 120 3.72 -1.39 3.19
N GLY A 121 4.55 -2.41 3.24
CA GLY A 121 5.15 -3.04 2.06
C GLY A 121 6.08 -4.17 2.46
N ASN A 122 6.60 -4.89 1.47
CA ASN A 122 7.31 -6.16 1.67
C ASN A 122 8.78 -6.11 1.24
N THR A 123 9.38 -4.91 1.12
CA THR A 123 10.75 -4.72 0.63
C THR A 123 11.51 -3.73 1.49
N PHE A 124 12.81 -3.95 1.67
CA PHE A 124 13.67 -3.06 2.44
C PHE A 124 15.05 -2.96 1.77
N PRO A 125 15.72 -1.80 1.73
CA PRO A 125 15.38 -0.54 2.41
C PRO A 125 14.50 0.41 1.60
N LYS A 126 14.03 0.02 0.41
CA LYS A 126 13.16 0.86 -0.42
C LYS A 126 12.10 0.02 -1.10
N GLY A 127 10.96 0.61 -1.39
CA GLY A 127 9.86 -0.11 -2.00
C GLY A 127 8.64 0.73 -2.29
N ASN A 128 7.62 0.05 -2.79
CA ASN A 128 6.28 0.60 -2.92
C ASN A 128 5.53 0.48 -1.59
N THR A 129 4.71 1.48 -1.30
CA THR A 129 3.82 1.51 -0.14
C THR A 129 2.39 1.22 -0.57
N TYR A 130 1.69 0.42 0.21
CA TYR A 130 0.30 0.02 -0.07
C TYR A 130 -0.58 0.41 1.11
N PHE A 131 -1.74 0.97 0.81
CA PHE A 131 -2.77 1.21 1.82
C PHE A 131 -3.20 -0.12 2.44
N ASN A 132 -3.19 -0.23 3.77
CA ASN A 132 -3.35 -1.49 4.50
C ASN A 132 -2.38 -2.60 4.06
N GLY A 133 -1.20 -2.23 3.53
CA GLY A 133 -0.17 -3.19 3.11
C GLY A 133 0.42 -3.99 4.26
N ASP A 134 1.28 -4.96 3.95
CA ASP A 134 1.97 -5.78 4.95
C ASP A 134 2.94 -4.97 5.82
N ASN A 135 3.33 -5.51 6.97
CA ASN A 135 4.39 -4.92 7.79
C ASN A 135 5.74 -4.96 7.04
N ILE A 136 6.55 -3.91 7.17
CA ILE A 136 7.86 -3.80 6.54
C ILE A 136 8.90 -4.38 7.50
N GLU A 137 9.61 -5.44 7.10
CA GLU A 137 10.76 -5.96 7.84
C GLU A 137 11.97 -5.05 7.65
N VAL A 138 12.51 -4.52 8.75
CA VAL A 138 13.64 -3.59 8.78
C VAL A 138 14.83 -4.21 9.54
N LYS A 139 16.02 -3.70 9.25
CA LYS A 139 17.25 -4.06 9.98
C LYS A 139 17.73 -2.93 10.88
N ARG A 140 18.50 -3.28 11.91
CA ARG A 140 19.07 -2.33 12.87
C ARG A 140 19.92 -1.25 12.19
N GLY A 141 19.67 0.00 12.53
CA GLY A 141 20.46 1.13 12.04
C GLY A 141 19.82 2.49 12.31
N ASN A 142 20.56 3.55 11.99
CA ASN A 142 20.06 4.91 11.97
C ASN A 142 19.63 5.25 10.54
N TYR A 143 18.41 5.72 10.36
CA TYR A 143 17.81 5.95 9.05
C TYR A 143 17.22 7.35 8.94
N HIS A 144 17.44 7.98 7.79
CA HIS A 144 16.55 8.99 7.24
C HIS A 144 15.47 8.26 6.47
N ILE A 145 14.24 8.37 6.96
CA ILE A 145 13.07 7.69 6.42
C ILE A 145 12.31 8.70 5.58
N ILE A 146 11.97 8.31 4.36
CA ILE A 146 11.22 9.11 3.39
C ILE A 146 10.00 8.29 2.96
N LEU A 147 8.81 8.86 3.10
CA LEU A 147 7.55 8.30 2.61
C LEU A 147 6.93 9.29 1.62
N ASN A 148 6.61 8.84 0.42
CA ASN A 148 5.89 9.62 -0.58
C ASN A 148 4.54 8.97 -0.85
N LEU A 149 3.47 9.56 -0.34
CA LEU A 149 2.11 9.01 -0.48
C LEU A 149 1.49 9.29 -1.85
N ASN A 150 1.98 10.30 -2.59
CA ASN A 150 1.52 10.57 -3.95
C ASN A 150 2.06 9.53 -4.94
N ASN A 151 3.38 9.27 -4.89
CA ASN A 151 4.07 8.29 -5.74
C ASN A 151 3.99 6.87 -5.19
N LYS A 152 3.44 6.69 -3.98
CA LYS A 152 3.27 5.41 -3.29
C LYS A 152 4.60 4.67 -3.07
N THR A 153 5.61 5.36 -2.58
CA THR A 153 6.95 4.80 -2.31
C THR A 153 7.46 5.14 -0.91
N TYR A 154 8.39 4.34 -0.41
CA TYR A 154 9.20 4.67 0.77
C TYR A 154 10.67 4.32 0.57
N GLN A 155 11.53 4.93 1.39
CA GLN A 155 12.94 4.64 1.47
C GLN A 155 13.49 4.86 2.89
N PHE A 156 14.38 3.96 3.32
CA PHE A 156 15.16 4.03 4.55
C PHE A 156 16.63 4.26 4.18
N VAL A 157 17.06 5.52 4.15
CA VAL A 157 18.44 5.91 3.83
C VAL A 157 19.30 5.77 5.07
N LYS A 158 20.18 4.76 5.10
CA LYS A 158 21.08 4.53 6.23
C LYS A 158 22.01 5.71 6.42
N GLN A 159 22.07 6.23 7.64
CA GLN A 159 22.96 7.32 8.03
C GLN A 159 24.32 6.76 8.43
N LYS A 160 25.38 7.54 8.20
CA LYS A 160 26.76 7.22 8.58
C LYS A 160 26.97 7.35 10.09
#